data_AF-A0A7S0BPP0-F1
#
_entry.id   AF-A0A7S0BPP0-F1
#
_cell.length_a   1.000
_cell.length_b   1.000
_cell.length_c   1.000
_cell.angle_alpha   90.00
_cell.angle_beta   90.00
_cell.angle_gamma   90.00
#
_symmetry.space_group_name_H-M   'P 1'
#
loop_
_entity.id
_entity.type
_entity.pdbx_description
1 polymer ?
#
loop_
_entity_poly.entity_id
_entity_poly.type
_entity_poly.pdbx_seq_one_letter_code
_entity_poly.pdbx_strand_id
1 'polypeptide(L)'
;MLGFAGGVRGLTQTRAASTAGRRRGVVNMRSRLPNNAAGDLYVDSACIDCDVCRWMVPDVFDREQGQSVVMHQPVGDGMMRAALQAAVACPVGSIRTETPNQLAKAARDDFPIPVHESLVDIYYNGFNSEKSFSANSYLVVDRELGGVFIDSPRYNSALAKSIEKKCGDLGVNYMILTHSDDVADHARWAERFGLTRIMHKNQI
;
A
#
# COMPACT_ATOMS: atom_id res chain seq x y z
N MET A 1 4.59 21.39 -86.80
CA MET A 1 5.41 22.11 -85.82
C MET A 1 5.19 21.47 -84.45
N LEU A 2 6.26 20.93 -83.85
CA LEU A 2 6.48 20.67 -82.41
C LEU A 2 5.43 19.76 -81.73
N GLY A 3 5.64 18.47 -81.46
CA GLY A 3 6.82 17.81 -80.91
C GLY A 3 6.81 17.92 -79.39
N PHE A 4 6.58 16.83 -78.65
CA PHE A 4 7.26 16.50 -77.39
C PHE A 4 6.98 15.06 -76.96
N ALA A 5 8.06 14.29 -76.87
CA ALA A 5 8.14 12.99 -76.23
C ALA A 5 8.32 13.15 -74.71
N GLY A 6 7.87 12.15 -73.95
CA GLY A 6 8.17 12.04 -72.52
C GLY A 6 7.56 10.77 -71.94
N GLY A 7 8.35 9.68 -71.90
CA GLY A 7 7.97 8.44 -71.25
C GLY A 7 8.03 8.52 -69.72
N VAL A 8 7.63 7.43 -69.05
CA VAL A 8 8.43 6.68 -68.06
C VAL A 8 7.52 5.75 -67.23
N ARG A 9 7.83 4.45 -67.34
CA ARG A 9 7.80 3.36 -66.35
C ARG A 9 6.52 3.04 -65.58
N GLY A 10 6.08 1.81 -65.75
CA GLY A 10 5.10 1.14 -64.91
C GLY A 10 5.60 0.85 -63.51
N LEU A 11 4.65 0.56 -62.62
CA LEU A 11 4.83 -0.09 -61.33
C LEU A 11 3.57 -0.93 -61.04
N THR A 12 3.77 -2.23 -61.19
CA THR A 12 3.24 -3.36 -60.40
C THR A 12 2.09 -3.12 -59.43
N GLN A 13 1.07 -3.97 -59.57
CA GLN A 13 0.12 -4.36 -58.55
C GLN A 13 0.82 -4.76 -57.23
N THR A 14 0.28 -4.30 -56.10
CA THR A 14 0.16 -5.15 -54.91
C THR A 14 -0.98 -4.65 -54.04
N ARG A 15 -2.06 -5.43 -53.94
CA ARG A 15 -3.09 -5.27 -52.90
C ARG A 15 -2.48 -5.76 -51.58
N ALA A 16 -2.22 -4.85 -50.64
CA ALA A 16 -1.91 -5.23 -49.27
C ALA A 16 -3.22 -5.48 -48.50
N ALA A 17 -3.47 -6.74 -48.12
CA ALA A 17 -4.52 -7.11 -47.19
C ALA A 17 -4.13 -6.61 -45.78
N SER A 18 -4.97 -5.77 -45.17
CA SER A 18 -4.77 -5.33 -43.79
C SER A 18 -5.33 -6.39 -42.83
N THR A 19 -4.46 -7.20 -42.25
CA THR A 19 -4.81 -8.00 -41.08
C THR A 19 -4.75 -7.10 -39.85
N ALA A 20 -5.89 -6.50 -39.49
CA ALA A 20 -6.07 -5.83 -38.22
C ALA A 20 -5.94 -6.87 -37.09
N GLY A 21 -4.74 -7.00 -36.53
CA GLY A 21 -4.49 -7.79 -35.35
C GLY A 21 -5.30 -7.25 -34.18
N ARG A 22 -6.29 -8.03 -33.72
CA ARG A 22 -7.04 -7.79 -32.50
C ARG A 22 -6.05 -7.81 -31.34
N ARG A 23 -5.59 -6.64 -30.89
CA ARG A 23 -4.81 -6.51 -29.65
C ARG A 23 -5.69 -7.08 -28.54
N ARG A 24 -5.33 -8.26 -28.02
CA ARG A 24 -5.90 -8.75 -26.77
C ARG A 24 -5.62 -7.68 -25.74
N GLY A 25 -6.67 -7.00 -25.27
CA GLY A 25 -6.54 -6.01 -24.21
C GLY A 25 -5.85 -6.68 -23.03
N VAL A 26 -4.81 -6.05 -22.50
CA VAL A 26 -4.24 -6.43 -21.22
C VAL A 26 -5.39 -6.31 -20.22
N VAL A 27 -5.83 -7.44 -19.65
CA VAL A 27 -6.79 -7.43 -18.54
C VAL A 27 -6.05 -6.77 -17.39
N ASN A 28 -6.37 -5.51 -17.11
CA ASN A 28 -5.87 -4.86 -15.91
C ASN A 28 -6.50 -5.57 -14.72
N MET A 29 -5.71 -6.39 -14.02
CA MET A 29 -6.16 -7.17 -12.85
C MET A 29 -6.57 -6.29 -11.66
N ARG A 30 -6.33 -4.97 -11.73
CA ARG A 30 -6.65 -3.98 -10.70
C ARG A 30 -7.47 -2.84 -11.29
N SER A 31 -8.72 -3.10 -11.61
CA SER A 31 -9.65 -2.07 -12.09
C SER A 31 -10.23 -1.28 -10.92
N ARG A 32 -10.45 0.02 -11.11
CA ARG A 32 -11.21 0.86 -10.16
C ARG A 32 -12.58 0.21 -9.89
N LEU A 33 -12.97 0.12 -8.62
CA LEU A 33 -14.32 -0.34 -8.26
C LEU A 33 -15.38 0.68 -8.72
N PRO A 34 -16.53 0.24 -9.26
CA PRO A 34 -17.53 1.14 -9.83
C PRO A 34 -18.15 2.10 -8.81
N ASN A 35 -18.18 1.73 -7.54
CA ASN A 35 -18.85 2.49 -6.48
C ASN A 35 -17.93 3.49 -5.77
N ASN A 36 -16.69 3.68 -6.24
CA ASN A 36 -15.88 4.81 -5.76
C ASN A 36 -16.52 6.12 -6.19
N ALA A 37 -16.53 7.11 -5.29
CA ALA A 37 -16.78 8.49 -5.65
C ALA A 37 -15.82 8.95 -6.76
N ALA A 38 -16.33 9.74 -7.70
CA ALA A 38 -15.53 10.29 -8.79
C ALA A 38 -14.39 11.17 -8.24
N GLY A 39 -13.16 10.94 -8.70
CA GLY A 39 -11.98 11.72 -8.29
C GLY A 39 -10.68 10.92 -8.33
N ASP A 40 -9.57 11.59 -7.97
CA ASP A 40 -8.21 11.05 -8.07
C ASP A 40 -8.00 9.81 -7.18
N LEU A 41 -8.50 9.81 -5.95
CA LEU A 41 -8.36 8.68 -5.03
C LEU A 41 -9.39 7.59 -5.35
N TYR A 42 -8.97 6.32 -5.34
CA TYR A 42 -9.86 5.18 -5.53
C TYR A 42 -9.35 3.88 -4.89
N VAL A 43 -10.28 2.96 -4.67
CA VAL A 43 -9.99 1.56 -4.35
C VAL A 43 -10.14 0.69 -5.60
N ASP A 44 -9.16 -0.17 -5.86
CA ASP A 44 -9.16 -1.14 -6.97
C ASP A 44 -9.72 -2.52 -6.56
N SER A 45 -9.95 -3.36 -7.58
CA SER A 45 -10.54 -4.69 -7.46
C SER A 45 -9.71 -5.72 -6.69
N ALA A 46 -8.47 -5.40 -6.31
CA ALA A 46 -7.67 -6.27 -5.44
C ALA A 46 -8.00 -6.09 -3.95
N CYS A 47 -8.94 -5.20 -3.60
CA CYS A 47 -9.36 -5.00 -2.21
C CYS A 47 -9.90 -6.30 -1.60
N ILE A 48 -9.36 -6.67 -0.44
CA ILE A 48 -9.72 -7.87 0.34
C ILE A 48 -10.60 -7.57 1.56
N ASP A 49 -11.20 -6.37 1.62
CA ASP A 49 -12.12 -5.97 2.69
C ASP A 49 -11.54 -5.98 4.11
N CYS A 50 -10.25 -5.69 4.23
CA CYS A 50 -9.49 -5.73 5.49
C CYS A 50 -9.85 -4.67 6.54
N ASP A 51 -10.77 -3.76 6.26
CA ASP A 51 -11.21 -2.65 7.14
C ASP A 51 -10.17 -1.55 7.43
N VAL A 52 -8.88 -1.74 7.14
CA VAL A 52 -7.79 -0.83 7.53
C VAL A 52 -8.06 0.64 7.20
N CYS A 53 -8.49 0.92 5.98
CA CYS A 53 -8.76 2.29 5.54
C CYS A 53 -9.97 2.93 6.20
N ARG A 54 -10.97 2.12 6.59
CA ARG A 54 -12.23 2.61 7.16
C ARG A 54 -12.05 3.05 8.61
N TRP A 55 -11.27 2.32 9.41
CA TRP A 55 -10.97 2.78 10.78
C TRP A 55 -9.97 3.92 10.79
N MET A 56 -9.03 3.98 9.85
CA MET A 56 -8.05 5.08 9.77
C MET A 56 -8.67 6.39 9.30
N VAL A 57 -9.54 6.34 8.30
CA VAL A 57 -10.12 7.54 7.66
C VAL A 57 -11.59 7.30 7.28
N PRO A 58 -12.48 7.17 8.29
CA PRO A 58 -13.90 6.84 8.07
C PRO A 58 -14.65 7.88 7.23
N ASP A 59 -14.19 9.14 7.22
CA ASP A 59 -14.79 10.20 6.41
C ASP A 59 -14.53 10.02 4.90
N VAL A 60 -13.56 9.19 4.51
CA VAL A 60 -13.16 8.97 3.10
C VAL A 60 -13.59 7.60 2.61
N PHE A 61 -13.47 6.56 3.45
CA PHE A 61 -13.70 5.18 3.05
C PHE A 61 -14.88 4.57 3.78
N ASP A 62 -15.71 3.84 3.03
CA ASP A 62 -16.77 3.00 3.58
C ASP A 62 -16.78 1.62 2.90
N ARG A 63 -17.67 0.73 3.34
CA ARG A 63 -17.82 -0.63 2.83
C ARG A 63 -19.01 -0.72 1.90
N GLU A 64 -18.77 -1.19 0.68
CA GLU A 64 -19.82 -1.56 -0.26
C GLU A 64 -19.54 -2.93 -0.87
N GLN A 65 -20.58 -3.78 -0.92
CA GLN A 65 -20.54 -5.10 -1.58
C GLN A 65 -19.35 -5.98 -1.16
N GLY A 66 -18.95 -5.90 0.12
CA GLY A 66 -17.83 -6.68 0.64
C GLY A 66 -16.45 -6.19 0.19
N GLN A 67 -16.32 -4.91 -0.16
CA GLN A 67 -15.04 -4.25 -0.43
C GLN A 67 -15.06 -2.83 0.17
N SER A 68 -13.88 -2.26 0.43
CA SER A 68 -13.78 -0.84 0.71
C SER A 68 -13.91 -0.03 -0.58
N VAL A 69 -14.54 1.13 -0.49
CA VAL A 69 -14.63 2.12 -1.57
C VAL A 69 -14.32 3.51 -1.02
N VAL A 70 -13.88 4.42 -1.90
CA VAL A 70 -13.85 5.84 -1.56
C VAL A 70 -15.29 6.36 -1.60
N MET A 71 -15.90 6.62 -0.46
CA MET A 71 -17.25 7.20 -0.37
C MET A 71 -17.21 8.72 -0.61
N HIS A 72 -16.20 9.40 -0.08
CA HIS A 72 -15.98 10.82 -0.28
C HIS A 72 -14.52 11.08 -0.64
N GLN A 73 -14.29 11.92 -1.65
CA GLN A 73 -12.92 12.34 -1.97
C GLN A 73 -12.36 13.17 -0.83
N PRO A 74 -11.08 12.99 -0.46
CA PRO A 74 -10.46 13.77 0.61
C PRO A 74 -10.43 15.26 0.25
N VAL A 75 -10.78 16.11 1.21
CA VAL A 75 -10.78 17.58 1.05
C VAL A 75 -9.54 18.16 1.72
N GLY A 76 -8.64 18.72 0.90
CA GLY A 76 -7.41 19.35 1.36
C GLY A 76 -6.29 18.37 1.74
N ASP A 77 -5.11 18.93 2.00
CA ASP A 77 -3.88 18.16 2.18
C ASP A 77 -3.89 17.26 3.43
N GLY A 78 -4.57 17.67 4.50
CA GLY A 78 -4.68 16.90 5.73
C GLY A 78 -5.41 15.57 5.53
N MET A 79 -6.63 15.63 4.97
CA MET A 79 -7.41 14.42 4.65
C MET A 79 -6.72 13.57 3.58
N MET A 80 -6.11 14.20 2.57
CA MET A 80 -5.37 13.47 1.54
C MET A 80 -4.16 12.73 2.13
N ARG A 81 -3.40 13.36 3.04
CA ARG A 81 -2.29 12.70 3.73
C ARG A 81 -2.77 11.52 4.57
N ALA A 82 -3.87 11.65 5.30
CA ALA A 82 -4.48 10.56 6.06
C ALA A 82 -4.93 9.40 5.13
N ALA A 83 -5.57 9.71 4.00
CA ALA A 83 -5.97 8.70 3.02
C ALA A 83 -4.75 7.98 2.40
N LEU A 84 -3.65 8.68 2.18
CA LEU A 84 -2.39 8.09 1.71
C LEU A 84 -1.68 7.28 2.82
N GLN A 85 -1.83 7.63 4.09
CA GLN A 85 -1.39 6.78 5.20
C GLN A 85 -2.16 5.46 5.21
N ALA A 86 -3.49 5.50 4.99
CA ALA A 86 -4.30 4.30 4.80
C ALA A 86 -3.84 3.49 3.57
N ALA A 87 -3.41 4.15 2.49
CA ALA A 87 -2.83 3.48 1.33
C ALA A 87 -1.51 2.76 1.63
N VAL A 88 -0.65 3.35 2.48
CA VAL A 88 0.60 2.72 2.96
C VAL A 88 0.30 1.52 3.86
N ALA A 89 -0.74 1.63 4.69
CA ALA A 89 -1.20 0.58 5.58
C ALA A 89 -1.93 -0.57 4.86
N CYS A 90 -2.49 -0.33 3.66
CA CYS A 90 -3.25 -1.32 2.91
C CYS A 90 -2.41 -2.58 2.59
N PRO A 91 -2.82 -3.77 3.03
CA PRO A 91 -2.02 -5.00 2.90
C PRO A 91 -1.79 -5.44 1.45
N VAL A 92 -2.71 -5.09 0.56
CA VAL A 92 -2.72 -5.47 -0.87
C VAL A 92 -2.43 -4.28 -1.81
N GLY A 93 -2.25 -3.08 -1.24
CA GLY A 93 -1.98 -1.85 -2.00
C GLY A 93 -3.10 -1.50 -2.99
N SER A 94 -4.36 -1.63 -2.57
CA SER A 94 -5.55 -1.39 -3.41
C SER A 94 -6.04 0.04 -3.41
N ILE A 95 -5.54 0.88 -2.50
CA ILE A 95 -5.86 2.30 -2.46
C ILE A 95 -4.84 3.03 -3.33
N ARG A 96 -5.33 3.74 -4.34
CA ARG A 96 -4.53 4.33 -5.40
C ARG A 96 -4.99 5.74 -5.73
N THR A 97 -4.12 6.48 -6.40
CA THR A 97 -4.44 7.74 -7.04
C THR A 97 -4.31 7.58 -8.56
N GLU A 98 -5.08 8.34 -9.35
CA GLU A 98 -4.94 8.35 -10.82
C GLU A 98 -3.60 8.97 -11.23
N THR A 99 -3.17 9.99 -10.48
CA THR A 99 -1.90 10.66 -10.68
C THR A 99 -1.01 10.54 -9.45
N PRO A 100 0.34 10.54 -9.60
CA PRO A 100 1.23 10.52 -8.45
C PRO A 100 0.97 11.71 -7.51
N ASN A 101 0.60 11.44 -6.26
CA ASN A 101 0.34 12.49 -5.29
C ASN A 101 1.63 12.91 -4.56
N GLN A 102 1.89 14.21 -4.48
CA GLN A 102 3.09 14.77 -3.84
C GLN A 102 3.22 14.44 -2.33
N LEU A 103 2.10 14.18 -1.65
CA LEU A 103 2.07 13.85 -0.22
C LEU A 103 2.39 12.37 0.06
N ALA A 104 2.46 11.52 -0.96
CA ALA A 104 2.63 10.07 -0.78
C ALA A 104 3.92 9.71 0.00
N LYS A 105 5.02 10.42 -0.27
CA LYS A 105 6.27 10.23 0.48
C LYS A 105 6.10 10.64 1.94
N ALA A 106 5.48 11.79 2.19
CA ALA A 106 5.26 12.30 3.54
C ALA A 106 4.36 11.35 4.37
N ALA A 107 3.27 10.85 3.77
CA ALA A 107 2.38 9.87 4.38
C ALA A 107 3.10 8.57 4.74
N ARG A 108 4.01 8.10 3.88
CA ARG A 108 4.84 6.92 4.15
C ARG A 108 5.81 7.15 5.30
N ASP A 109 6.45 8.32 5.32
CA ASP A 109 7.50 8.66 6.27
C ASP A 109 6.93 9.05 7.66
N ASP A 110 5.60 9.19 7.79
CA ASP A 110 4.91 9.41 9.07
C ASP A 110 4.97 8.19 10.01
N PHE A 111 5.09 6.98 9.45
CA PHE A 111 5.04 5.76 10.26
C PHE A 111 6.35 5.51 11.06
N PRO A 112 6.23 4.98 12.29
CA PRO A 112 4.99 4.58 12.95
C PRO A 112 4.23 5.78 13.54
N ILE A 113 2.90 5.81 13.40
CA ILE A 113 2.04 6.93 13.81
C ILE A 113 1.47 6.71 15.21
N PRO A 114 1.28 7.73 16.06
CA PRO A 114 0.64 7.56 17.37
C PRO A 114 -0.77 6.98 17.23
N VAL A 115 -1.13 6.02 18.09
CA VAL A 115 -2.48 5.40 18.04
C VAL A 115 -3.55 6.38 18.53
N HIS A 116 -3.25 7.16 19.56
CA HIS A 116 -4.17 8.12 20.15
C HIS A 116 -3.37 9.21 20.88
N GLU A 117 -3.88 10.44 20.91
CA GLU A 117 -3.20 11.57 21.57
C GLU A 117 -2.98 11.36 23.08
N SER A 118 -3.88 10.62 23.74
CA SER A 118 -3.78 10.29 25.16
C SER A 118 -2.93 9.04 25.46
N LEU A 119 -2.57 8.26 24.44
CA LEU A 119 -1.73 7.08 24.59
C LEU A 119 -0.30 7.43 24.18
N VAL A 120 0.53 7.73 25.17
CA VAL A 120 1.95 8.02 24.95
C VAL A 120 2.68 6.71 24.66
N ASP A 121 3.67 6.77 23.77
CA ASP A 121 4.57 5.67 23.44
C ASP A 121 3.95 4.41 22.81
N ILE A 122 2.71 4.50 22.32
CA ILE A 122 2.04 3.45 21.54
C ILE A 122 1.78 3.94 20.11
N TYR A 123 2.32 3.20 19.14
CA TYR A 123 2.28 3.59 17.73
C TYR A 123 1.75 2.48 16.85
N TYR A 124 0.95 2.82 15.84
CA TYR A 124 0.57 1.93 14.75
C TYR A 124 1.66 1.95 13.68
N ASN A 125 2.14 0.77 13.27
CA ASN A 125 3.25 0.66 12.33
C ASN A 125 2.85 0.87 10.87
N GLY A 126 1.57 0.72 10.53
CA GLY A 126 1.16 0.62 9.12
C GLY A 126 1.80 -0.60 8.44
N PHE A 127 2.01 -0.49 7.13
CA PHE A 127 2.67 -1.52 6.32
C PHE A 127 2.13 -2.93 6.58
N ASN A 128 0.80 -3.09 6.67
CA ASN A 128 0.21 -4.41 6.90
C ASN A 128 0.59 -5.35 5.75
N SER A 129 0.48 -6.64 6.03
CA SER A 129 0.84 -7.70 5.09
C SER A 129 -0.39 -8.50 4.70
N GLU A 130 -0.54 -8.77 3.40
CA GLU A 130 -1.51 -9.75 2.90
C GLU A 130 -1.29 -11.15 3.49
N LYS A 131 -0.06 -11.46 3.94
CA LYS A 131 0.30 -12.76 4.53
C LYS A 131 -0.19 -12.97 5.97
N SER A 132 -0.74 -11.93 6.61
CA SER A 132 -1.13 -11.97 8.03
C SER A 132 -2.58 -11.61 8.25
N PHE A 133 -3.47 -12.10 7.39
CA PHE A 133 -4.92 -11.87 7.46
C PHE A 133 -5.32 -10.40 7.71
N SER A 134 -4.48 -9.46 7.30
CA SER A 134 -4.61 -8.02 7.55
C SER A 134 -4.50 -7.55 9.02
N ALA A 135 -3.81 -8.30 9.87
CA ALA A 135 -3.47 -7.89 11.23
C ALA A 135 -2.74 -6.55 11.25
N ASN A 136 -3.10 -5.73 12.25
CA ASN A 136 -2.43 -4.48 12.54
C ASN A 136 -1.29 -4.76 13.52
N SER A 137 -0.11 -4.21 13.23
CA SER A 137 1.02 -4.29 14.16
C SER A 137 1.27 -2.95 14.83
N TYR A 138 1.78 -3.03 16.06
CA TYR A 138 2.03 -1.86 16.91
C TYR A 138 3.46 -1.87 17.42
N LEU A 139 3.97 -0.68 17.74
CA LEU A 139 5.21 -0.47 18.46
C LEU A 139 4.86 0.17 19.81
N VAL A 140 5.31 -0.45 20.90
CA VAL A 140 5.34 0.15 22.22
C VAL A 140 6.78 0.54 22.54
N VAL A 141 7.02 1.77 22.97
CA VAL A 141 8.35 2.23 23.40
C VAL A 141 8.36 2.29 24.92
N ASP A 142 8.96 1.30 25.54
CA ASP A 142 9.05 1.21 26.99
C ASP A 142 10.47 1.55 27.48
N ARG A 143 10.59 2.17 28.67
CA ARG A 143 11.88 2.63 29.19
C ARG A 143 12.78 1.51 29.68
N GLU A 144 12.21 0.39 30.11
CA GLU A 144 12.95 -0.76 30.65
C GLU A 144 13.12 -1.84 29.58
N LEU A 145 12.09 -2.06 28.76
CA LEU A 145 12.09 -3.09 27.72
C LEU A 145 12.59 -2.59 26.37
N GLY A 146 12.66 -1.28 26.16
CA GLY A 146 12.90 -0.66 24.86
C GLY A 146 11.73 -0.81 23.90
N GLY A 147 12.02 -0.86 22.60
CA GLY A 147 11.01 -1.07 21.57
C GLY A 147 10.46 -2.49 21.60
N VAL A 148 9.14 -2.61 21.74
CA VAL A 148 8.40 -3.87 21.70
C VAL A 148 7.42 -3.85 20.53
N PHE A 149 7.58 -4.76 19.58
CA PHE A 149 6.56 -5.01 18.57
C PHE A 149 5.42 -5.85 19.15
N ILE A 150 4.19 -5.45 18.84
CA ILE A 150 3.01 -6.31 18.92
C ILE A 150 2.63 -6.67 17.48
N ASP A 151 2.72 -7.94 17.15
CA ASP A 151 2.65 -8.50 15.80
C ASP A 151 3.66 -7.89 14.82
N SER A 152 3.70 -8.41 13.59
CA SER A 152 4.76 -8.08 12.65
C SER A 152 4.23 -7.35 11.41
N PRO A 153 4.68 -6.11 11.12
CA PRO A 153 4.39 -5.46 9.85
C PRO A 153 5.20 -6.09 8.72
N ARG A 154 4.77 -5.90 7.47
CA ARG A 154 5.62 -6.18 6.31
C ARG A 154 6.91 -5.37 6.43
N TYR A 155 8.05 -6.00 6.19
CA TYR A 155 9.34 -5.34 6.36
C TYR A 155 9.50 -4.19 5.36
N ASN A 156 9.87 -3.02 5.88
CA ASN A 156 10.21 -1.86 5.11
C ASN A 156 11.44 -1.17 5.72
N SER A 157 12.46 -0.90 4.92
CA SER A 157 13.72 -0.31 5.42
C SER A 157 13.56 1.13 5.90
N ALA A 158 12.60 1.89 5.40
CA ALA A 158 12.32 3.23 5.89
C ALA A 158 11.59 3.20 7.23
N LEU A 159 10.58 2.33 7.36
CA LEU A 159 9.92 2.09 8.66
C LEU A 159 10.96 1.65 9.70
N ALA A 160 11.85 0.72 9.36
CA ALA A 160 12.90 0.26 10.27
C ALA A 160 13.80 1.41 10.77
N LYS A 161 14.19 2.33 9.87
CA LYS A 161 14.96 3.53 10.25
C LYS A 161 14.16 4.49 11.14
N SER A 162 12.87 4.67 10.86
CA SER A 162 11.99 5.50 11.68
C SER A 162 11.83 4.91 13.09
N ILE A 163 11.68 3.60 13.20
CA ILE A 163 11.57 2.88 14.48
C ILE A 163 12.88 2.95 15.27
N GLU A 164 14.02 2.73 14.60
CA GLU A 164 15.35 2.86 15.23
C GLU A 164 15.57 4.27 15.78
N LYS A 165 15.24 5.31 15.00
CA LYS A 165 15.30 6.70 15.46
C LYS A 165 14.39 6.96 16.64
N LYS A 166 13.19 6.37 16.64
CA LYS A 166 12.17 6.56 17.67
C LYS A 166 12.56 5.89 19.00
N CYS A 167 13.15 4.70 18.95
CA CYS A 167 13.59 3.99 20.15
C CYS A 167 14.95 4.49 20.66
N GLY A 168 15.80 5.02 19.76
CA GLY A 168 17.11 5.56 20.11
C GLY A 168 17.96 4.55 20.89
N ASP A 169 18.57 5.01 21.98
CA ASP A 169 19.45 4.20 22.82
C ASP A 169 18.75 3.05 23.55
N LEU A 170 17.40 3.05 23.60
CA LEU A 170 16.63 1.95 24.18
C LEU A 170 16.68 0.68 23.32
N GLY A 171 16.94 0.83 22.02
CA GLY A 171 16.91 -0.27 21.05
C GLY A 171 15.50 -0.85 20.82
N VAL A 172 15.43 -1.90 20.01
CA VAL A 172 14.19 -2.67 19.76
C VAL A 172 14.48 -4.12 20.14
N ASN A 173 13.88 -4.57 21.23
CA ASN A 173 14.39 -5.75 21.95
C ASN A 173 13.43 -6.94 21.85
N TYR A 174 12.13 -6.70 21.68
CA TYR A 174 11.12 -7.75 21.72
C TYR A 174 10.11 -7.65 20.59
N MET A 175 9.56 -8.80 20.21
CA MET A 175 8.40 -8.93 19.34
C MET A 175 7.47 -9.98 19.92
N ILE A 176 6.27 -9.57 20.32
CA ILE A 176 5.21 -10.46 20.77
C ILE A 176 4.31 -10.75 19.57
N LEU A 177 4.25 -12.01 19.16
CA LEU A 177 3.41 -12.48 18.07
C LEU A 177 2.17 -13.16 18.67
N THR A 178 1.00 -12.62 18.37
CA THR A 178 -0.27 -13.06 18.97
C THR A 178 -0.70 -14.42 18.41
N HIS A 179 -0.56 -14.62 17.10
CA HIS A 179 -0.93 -15.86 16.41
C HIS A 179 0.12 -16.29 15.38
N SER A 180 0.06 -17.58 14.99
CA SER A 180 0.99 -18.20 14.04
C SER A 180 0.92 -17.61 12.62
N ASP A 181 -0.20 -16.98 12.29
CA ASP A 181 -0.49 -16.34 11.01
C ASP A 181 -0.16 -14.84 11.01
N ASP A 182 0.02 -14.21 12.17
CA ASP A 182 0.35 -12.78 12.32
C ASP A 182 1.87 -12.49 12.30
N VAL A 183 2.62 -13.30 11.55
CA VAL A 183 4.08 -13.37 11.59
C VAL A 183 4.79 -12.73 10.39
N ALA A 184 4.11 -11.87 9.61
CA ALA A 184 4.66 -11.33 8.37
C ALA A 184 6.05 -10.72 8.52
N ASP A 185 7.05 -11.26 7.80
CA ASP A 185 8.44 -10.80 7.80
C ASP A 185 9.12 -10.73 9.19
N HIS A 186 8.57 -11.39 10.22
CA HIS A 186 9.12 -11.39 11.58
C HIS A 186 10.61 -11.77 11.66
N ALA A 187 11.06 -12.67 10.78
CA ALA A 187 12.47 -13.07 10.69
C ALA A 187 13.38 -11.92 10.22
N ARG A 188 12.91 -11.06 9.31
CA ARG A 188 13.68 -9.90 8.81
C ARG A 188 13.79 -8.81 9.87
N TRP A 189 12.74 -8.63 10.67
CA TRP A 189 12.77 -7.74 11.82
C TRP A 189 13.72 -8.25 12.92
N ALA A 190 13.69 -9.56 13.21
CA ALA A 190 14.64 -10.22 14.10
C ALA A 190 16.09 -10.03 13.63
N GLU A 191 16.35 -10.21 12.33
CA GLU A 191 17.68 -9.97 11.75
C GLU A 191 18.10 -8.50 11.84
N ARG A 192 17.20 -7.55 11.55
CA ARG A 192 17.51 -6.12 11.54
C ARG A 192 17.87 -5.56 12.91
N PHE A 193 17.18 -6.02 13.96
CA PHE A 193 17.28 -5.46 15.31
C PHE A 193 17.93 -6.40 16.33
N GLY A 194 18.13 -7.68 16.00
CA GLY A 194 18.55 -8.68 16.97
C GLY A 194 17.48 -8.97 18.04
N LEU A 195 16.21 -8.67 17.76
CA LEU A 195 15.13 -8.77 18.74
C LEU A 195 14.77 -10.22 19.08
N THR A 196 14.25 -10.40 20.29
CA THR A 196 13.69 -11.68 20.75
C THR A 196 12.23 -11.81 20.34
N ARG A 197 11.88 -12.89 19.65
CA ARG A 197 10.49 -13.20 19.30
C ARG A 197 9.85 -14.07 20.38
N ILE A 198 8.67 -13.66 20.84
CA ILE A 198 7.88 -14.32 21.87
C ILE A 198 6.55 -14.70 21.26
N MET A 199 6.16 -15.95 21.41
CA MET A 199 4.88 -16.47 20.93
C MET A 199 4.40 -17.56 21.88
N HIS A 200 3.08 -17.67 22.05
CA HIS A 200 2.52 -18.75 22.87
C HIS A 200 2.88 -20.11 22.28
N LYS A 201 3.24 -21.09 23.12
CA LYS A 201 3.74 -22.41 22.68
C LYS A 201 2.80 -23.18 21.73
N ASN A 202 1.49 -22.93 21.81
CA ASN A 202 0.49 -23.56 20.94
C ASN A 202 0.30 -22.84 19.60
N GLN A 203 1.13 -21.82 19.30
CA GLN A 203 1.13 -21.06 18.05
C GLN A 203 2.47 -21.21 17.30
N ILE A 204 3.43 -21.95 17.86
CA ILE A 204 4.75 -22.21 17.26
C ILE A 204 4.64 -23.30 16.19
#